data_AF-A0A2B8AML9-F1
#
_entry.id   AF-A0A2B8AML9-F1
#
_cell.length_a   1.000
_cell.length_b   1.000
_cell.length_c   1.000
_cell.angle_alpha   90.00
_cell.angle_beta   90.00
_cell.angle_gamma   90.00
#
_symmetry.space_group_name_H-M   'P 1'
#
loop_
_entity.id
_entity.type
_entity.pdbx_description
1 polymer ?
#
loop_
_entity_poly.entity_id
_entity_poly.type
_entity_poly.pdbx_seq_one_letter_code
_entity_poly.pdbx_strand_id
1 'polypeptide(L)'
;MSVASGTMPSSGQPYQEPCMGTWGTGPFDSDLAADFVGELEGLTHQQVINVLGRAFQRVSDSGERLDAGDAAEAVAAGALVASTLPNSPIAIDPDDGPREPLPEGLASLRASARLALQRVLQDGSEMTTGWVNSADADQWRQEVRQVLQALGTPADH
;
A
#
# COMPACT_ATOMS: atom_id res chain seq x y z
N MET A 1 -49.06 6.80 6.89
CA MET A 1 -49.48 5.38 6.82
C MET A 1 -49.20 4.88 5.41
N SER A 2 -48.84 3.60 5.36
CA SER A 2 -48.79 2.72 4.18
C SER A 2 -47.50 2.71 3.34
N VAL A 3 -46.78 1.63 3.61
CA VAL A 3 -45.68 0.97 2.90
C VAL A 3 -46.13 0.44 1.54
N ALA A 4 -45.21 0.39 0.58
CA ALA A 4 -45.29 -0.48 -0.59
C ALA A 4 -43.94 -1.19 -0.77
N SER A 5 -44.00 -2.51 -0.72
CA SER A 5 -42.90 -3.46 -0.73
C SER A 5 -42.06 -3.40 -2.00
N GLY A 6 -40.73 -3.39 -1.82
CA GLY A 6 -39.76 -3.81 -2.83
C GLY A 6 -39.27 -5.21 -2.49
N THR A 7 -39.83 -6.22 -3.16
CA THR A 7 -39.23 -7.55 -3.27
C THR A 7 -37.87 -7.42 -3.96
N MET A 8 -36.78 -7.74 -3.28
CA MET A 8 -35.48 -7.98 -3.92
C MET A 8 -35.26 -9.50 -4.05
N PRO A 9 -34.97 -10.03 -5.26
CA PRO A 9 -34.62 -11.43 -5.43
C PRO A 9 -33.20 -11.68 -4.90
N SER A 10 -33.06 -12.72 -4.07
CA SER A 10 -31.79 -13.31 -3.69
C SER A 10 -31.12 -13.96 -4.90
N SER A 11 -29.91 -13.52 -5.20
CA SER A 11 -28.92 -14.27 -5.98
C SER A 11 -27.66 -14.32 -5.14
N GLY A 12 -27.32 -15.52 -4.64
CA GLY A 12 -26.14 -15.76 -3.85
C GLY A 12 -24.87 -15.51 -4.66
N GLN A 13 -24.29 -14.33 -4.49
CA GLN A 13 -22.88 -14.13 -4.75
C GLN A 13 -22.14 -14.45 -3.45
N PRO A 14 -21.02 -15.18 -3.48
CA PRO A 14 -20.15 -15.22 -2.31
C PRO A 14 -19.83 -13.77 -1.97
N TYR A 15 -20.00 -13.40 -0.71
CA TYR A 15 -19.44 -12.16 -0.18
C TYR A 15 -17.92 -12.33 -0.29
N GLN A 16 -17.35 -12.00 -1.44
CA GLN A 16 -15.95 -11.66 -1.56
C GLN A 16 -15.87 -10.24 -1.00
N GLU A 17 -15.65 -10.20 0.30
CA GLU A 17 -15.40 -8.99 1.04
C GLU A 17 -14.23 -8.28 0.33
N PRO A 18 -14.39 -7.01 -0.10
CA PRO A 18 -13.24 -6.24 -0.57
C PRO A 18 -12.17 -6.36 0.52
N CYS A 19 -10.89 -6.52 0.14
CA CYS A 19 -9.77 -6.66 1.09
C CYS A 19 -10.07 -5.79 2.34
N MET A 20 -10.46 -6.40 3.46
CA MET A 20 -11.23 -5.68 4.49
C MET A 20 -10.45 -4.44 4.94
N GLY A 21 -11.08 -3.25 4.86
CA GLY A 21 -10.55 -2.01 5.43
C GLY A 21 -9.95 -0.99 4.45
N THR A 22 -10.09 -1.13 3.14
CA THR A 22 -9.71 -0.05 2.19
C THR A 22 -10.85 0.92 1.92
N TRP A 23 -10.70 2.21 2.24
CA TRP A 23 -11.69 3.27 1.98
C TRP A 23 -11.36 4.15 0.76
N GLY A 24 -10.25 3.86 0.09
CA GLY A 24 -9.76 4.56 -1.08
C GLY A 24 -8.74 3.72 -1.84
N THR A 25 -8.04 4.35 -2.78
CA THR A 25 -7.07 3.68 -3.66
C THR A 25 -5.64 4.18 -3.46
N GLY A 26 -5.43 5.15 -2.57
CA GLY A 26 -4.12 5.66 -2.23
C GLY A 26 -3.28 4.62 -1.46
N PRO A 27 -1.96 4.83 -1.39
CA PRO A 27 -1.03 3.90 -0.74
C PRO A 27 -1.25 3.73 0.78
N PHE A 28 -2.07 4.60 1.38
CA PHE A 28 -2.41 4.61 2.81
C PHE A 28 -3.91 4.45 3.08
N ASP A 29 -4.76 4.40 2.04
CA ASP A 29 -6.21 4.24 2.17
C ASP A 29 -6.60 2.77 2.47
N SER A 30 -5.93 2.19 3.46
CA SER A 30 -6.13 0.84 3.98
C SER A 30 -5.92 0.83 5.49
N ASP A 31 -6.83 0.23 6.24
CA ASP A 31 -6.68 -0.03 7.68
C ASP A 31 -5.30 -0.64 8.00
N LEU A 32 -4.79 -1.53 7.15
CA LEU A 32 -3.49 -2.18 7.34
C LEU A 32 -2.31 -1.21 7.11
N ALA A 33 -2.45 -0.28 6.17
CA ALA A 33 -1.45 0.76 5.98
C ALA A 33 -1.45 1.76 7.14
N ALA A 34 -2.63 2.13 7.64
CA ALA A 34 -2.78 3.00 8.80
C ALA A 34 -2.24 2.37 10.10
N ASP A 35 -2.53 1.08 10.33
CA ASP A 35 -1.97 0.31 11.46
C ASP A 35 -0.44 0.24 11.37
N PHE A 36 0.10 -0.04 10.17
CA PHE A 36 1.53 -0.06 9.93
C PHE A 36 2.21 1.29 10.20
N VAL A 37 1.62 2.41 9.75
CA VAL A 37 2.12 3.76 10.07
C VAL A 37 2.07 4.01 11.57
N GLY A 38 1.00 3.57 12.24
CA GLY A 38 0.86 3.62 13.69
C GLY A 38 1.95 2.83 14.43
N GLU A 39 2.39 1.69 13.90
CA GLU A 39 3.50 0.91 14.48
C GLU A 39 4.84 1.65 14.44
N LEU A 40 5.00 2.64 13.56
CA LEU A 40 6.23 3.44 13.47
C LEU A 40 6.31 4.52 14.56
N GLU A 41 5.17 4.93 15.13
CA GLU A 41 5.10 5.97 16.13
C GLU A 41 5.84 5.55 17.43
N GLY A 42 6.73 6.41 17.92
CA GLY A 42 7.51 6.11 19.12
C GLY A 42 8.66 5.12 18.91
N LEU A 43 8.90 4.64 17.69
CA LEU A 43 10.08 3.86 17.35
C LEU A 43 11.30 4.74 17.12
N THR A 44 12.48 4.21 17.44
CA THR A 44 13.73 4.90 17.08
C THR A 44 13.97 4.87 15.57
N HIS A 45 14.71 5.85 15.04
CA HIS A 45 15.08 5.90 13.61
C HIS A 45 15.63 4.57 13.05
N GLN A 46 16.43 3.85 13.85
CA GLN A 46 16.97 2.55 13.46
C GLN A 46 15.89 1.44 13.42
N GLN A 47 14.93 1.48 14.35
CA GLN A 47 13.80 0.55 14.35
C GLN A 47 12.87 0.79 13.17
N VAL A 48 12.56 2.05 12.84
CA VAL A 48 11.77 2.41 11.65
C VAL A 48 12.41 1.84 10.38
N ILE A 49 13.72 2.07 10.17
CA ILE A 49 14.45 1.51 9.02
C ILE A 49 14.36 -0.02 8.99
N ASN A 50 14.46 -0.67 10.16
CA ASN A 50 14.38 -2.12 10.26
C ASN A 50 12.96 -2.67 9.95
N VAL A 51 11.91 -2.00 10.42
CA VAL A 51 10.51 -2.36 10.16
C VAL A 51 10.19 -2.21 8.68
N LEU A 52 10.53 -1.07 8.07
CA LEU A 52 10.35 -0.85 6.63
C LEU A 52 11.14 -1.87 5.80
N GLY A 53 12.39 -2.15 6.19
CA GLY A 53 13.21 -3.17 5.55
C GLY A 53 12.57 -4.57 5.62
N ARG A 54 12.00 -4.93 6.76
CA ARG A 54 11.31 -6.21 6.95
C ARG A 54 10.07 -6.34 6.09
N ALA A 55 9.25 -5.29 5.96
CA ALA A 55 8.09 -5.31 5.07
C ALA A 55 8.49 -5.64 3.62
N PHE A 56 9.54 -5.00 3.10
CA PHE A 56 10.05 -5.30 1.76
C PHE A 56 10.62 -6.72 1.64
N GLN A 57 11.26 -7.22 2.69
CA GLN A 57 11.79 -8.59 2.71
C GLN A 57 10.66 -9.63 2.71
N ARG A 58 9.56 -9.43 3.46
CA ARG A 58 8.42 -10.35 3.46
C ARG A 58 7.81 -10.48 2.06
N VAL A 59 7.63 -9.36 1.36
CA VAL A 59 7.14 -9.39 -0.03
C VAL A 59 8.12 -10.08 -0.98
N SER A 60 9.42 -9.89 -0.78
CA SER A 60 10.46 -10.47 -1.62
C SER A 60 10.65 -11.98 -1.39
N ASP A 61 10.45 -12.44 -0.15
CA ASP A 61 10.55 -13.85 0.27
C ASP A 61 9.23 -14.60 0.06
N SER A 62 8.13 -13.88 -0.15
CA SER A 62 6.83 -14.46 -0.44
C SER A 62 6.89 -15.36 -1.67
N GLY A 63 6.29 -16.55 -1.54
CA GLY A 63 6.22 -17.57 -2.58
C GLY A 63 5.33 -17.17 -3.76
N GLU A 64 4.57 -18.12 -4.32
CA GLU A 64 3.79 -17.88 -5.53
C GLU A 64 2.68 -16.84 -5.34
N ARG A 65 2.02 -16.87 -4.16
CA ARG A 65 0.93 -15.96 -3.78
C ARG A 65 1.42 -15.00 -2.69
N LEU A 66 1.23 -13.70 -2.92
CA LEU A 66 1.56 -12.65 -1.95
C LEU A 66 0.32 -12.29 -1.13
N ASP A 67 0.47 -12.27 0.20
CA ASP A 67 -0.57 -11.88 1.15
C ASP A 67 -0.96 -10.41 0.95
N ALA A 68 -2.25 -10.11 1.07
CA ALA A 68 -2.77 -8.77 0.87
C ALA A 68 -2.27 -7.77 1.93
N GLY A 69 -2.02 -8.22 3.16
CA GLY A 69 -1.47 -7.39 4.22
C GLY A 69 0.00 -7.05 4.00
N ASP A 70 0.82 -8.05 3.67
CA ASP A 70 2.23 -7.81 3.32
C ASP A 70 2.35 -6.88 2.10
N ALA A 71 1.44 -6.99 1.13
CA ALA A 71 1.38 -6.09 -0.01
C ALA A 71 1.00 -4.65 0.40
N ALA A 72 0.01 -4.47 1.27
CA ALA A 72 -0.41 -3.16 1.78
C ALA A 72 0.73 -2.46 2.54
N GLU A 73 1.34 -3.17 3.49
CA GLU A 73 2.47 -2.68 4.30
C GLU A 73 3.64 -2.26 3.41
N ALA A 74 3.97 -3.06 2.39
CA ALA A 74 5.06 -2.73 1.49
C ALA A 74 4.77 -1.51 0.61
N VAL A 75 3.53 -1.31 0.18
CA VAL A 75 3.13 -0.11 -0.57
C VAL A 75 3.26 1.14 0.31
N ALA A 76 2.73 1.10 1.53
CA ALA A 76 2.85 2.20 2.50
C ALA A 76 4.32 2.50 2.83
N ALA A 77 5.11 1.48 3.14
CA ALA A 77 6.55 1.60 3.35
C ALA A 77 7.27 2.19 2.11
N GLY A 78 6.88 1.79 0.91
CA GLY A 78 7.42 2.33 -0.34
C GLY A 78 7.11 3.82 -0.52
N ALA A 79 5.90 4.25 -0.17
CA ALA A 79 5.49 5.65 -0.22
C ALA A 79 6.26 6.50 0.80
N LEU A 80 6.49 5.98 2.02
CA LEU A 80 7.35 6.62 3.04
C LEU A 80 8.79 6.77 2.54
N VAL A 81 9.38 5.72 1.96
CA VAL A 81 10.73 5.83 1.38
C VAL A 81 10.74 6.86 0.23
N ALA A 82 9.73 6.83 -0.65
CA ALA A 82 9.63 7.74 -1.78
C ALA A 82 9.54 9.20 -1.32
N SER A 83 8.75 9.52 -0.29
CA SER A 83 8.58 10.88 0.21
C SER A 83 9.86 11.46 0.85
N THR A 84 10.75 10.60 1.36
CA THR A 84 12.07 11.04 1.85
C THR A 84 13.08 11.36 0.75
N LEU A 85 12.80 11.01 -0.51
CA LEU A 85 13.74 11.25 -1.59
C LEU A 85 13.70 12.73 -2.03
N PRO A 86 14.87 13.35 -2.30
CA PRO A 86 14.92 14.72 -2.79
C PRO A 86 14.25 14.81 -4.17
N ASN A 87 13.32 15.77 -4.33
CA ASN A 87 12.50 15.98 -5.53
C ASN A 87 11.46 14.89 -5.81
N SER A 88 11.03 14.15 -4.79
CA SER A 88 9.92 13.21 -4.95
C SER A 88 8.60 13.95 -5.19
N PRO A 89 7.77 13.52 -6.15
CA PRO A 89 6.42 14.02 -6.32
C PRO A 89 5.45 13.50 -5.26
N ILE A 90 5.87 12.51 -4.45
CA ILE A 90 5.05 11.91 -3.39
C ILE A 90 5.12 12.81 -2.16
N ALA A 91 4.01 13.47 -1.86
CA ALA A 91 3.78 14.14 -0.59
C ALA A 91 2.85 13.27 0.26
N ILE A 92 3.23 13.01 1.50
CA ILE A 92 2.36 12.32 2.47
C ILE A 92 1.59 13.40 3.21
N ASP A 93 0.27 13.23 3.30
CA ASP A 93 -0.55 14.12 4.10
C ASP A 93 -0.14 13.96 5.57
N PRO A 94 0.07 15.06 6.33
CA PRO A 94 0.48 14.97 7.72
C PRO A 94 -0.52 14.25 8.64
N ASP A 95 -1.78 14.06 8.22
CA ASP A 95 -2.77 13.25 8.94
C ASP A 95 -2.58 11.73 8.73
N ASP A 96 -1.88 11.37 7.66
CA ASP A 96 -1.82 10.03 7.07
C ASP A 96 -0.41 9.41 7.19
N GLY A 97 0.60 10.24 7.50
CA GLY A 97 1.98 9.83 7.79
C GLY A 97 2.33 9.79 9.28
N PRO A 98 3.51 9.24 9.63
CA PRO A 98 4.00 9.29 11.01
C PRO A 98 4.21 10.75 11.44
N ARG A 99 3.88 11.04 12.70
CA ARG A 99 4.04 12.38 13.30
C ARG A 99 5.50 12.71 13.53
N GLU A 100 6.32 11.69 13.75
CA GLU A 100 7.76 11.83 13.86
C GLU A 100 8.44 11.92 12.48
N PRO A 101 9.50 12.74 12.36
CA PRO A 101 10.20 12.91 11.09
C PRO A 101 10.84 11.59 10.65
N LEU A 102 10.67 11.27 9.37
CA LEU A 102 11.24 10.07 8.78
C LEU A 102 12.78 10.10 8.79
N PRO A 103 13.44 8.98 9.09
CA PRO A 103 14.89 8.93 9.17
C PRO A 103 15.56 9.09 7.79
N GLU A 104 16.64 9.85 7.73
CA GLU A 104 17.41 10.11 6.49
C GLU A 104 17.97 8.82 5.84
N GLY A 105 18.13 7.75 6.62
CA GLY A 105 18.63 6.44 6.14
C GLY A 105 17.65 5.64 5.28
N LEU A 106 16.40 6.09 5.12
CA LEU A 106 15.40 5.38 4.31
C LEU A 106 15.75 5.31 2.82
N ALA A 107 16.52 6.27 2.32
CA ALA A 107 17.00 6.25 0.94
C ALA A 107 17.81 4.98 0.60
N SER A 108 18.45 4.34 1.59
CA SER A 108 19.15 3.07 1.41
C SER A 108 18.21 1.89 1.12
N LEU A 109 16.94 1.97 1.52
CA LEU A 109 15.92 0.94 1.25
C LEU A 109 15.27 1.08 -0.13
N ARG A 110 15.55 2.16 -0.86
CA ARG A 110 14.95 2.47 -2.16
C ARG A 110 14.98 1.29 -3.15
N ALA A 111 16.11 0.59 -3.24
CA ALA A 111 16.25 -0.55 -4.14
C ALA A 111 15.35 -1.72 -3.72
N SER A 112 15.28 -2.02 -2.42
CA SER A 112 14.40 -3.05 -1.85
C SER A 112 12.93 -2.69 -2.02
N ALA A 113 12.57 -1.43 -1.76
CA ALA A 113 11.22 -0.91 -1.94
C ALA A 113 10.76 -1.09 -3.39
N ARG A 114 11.62 -0.73 -4.35
CA ARG A 114 11.32 -0.89 -5.78
C ARG A 114 11.04 -2.35 -6.15
N LEU A 115 11.88 -3.28 -5.71
CA LEU A 115 11.69 -4.71 -5.98
C LEU A 115 10.40 -5.25 -5.36
N ALA A 116 10.10 -4.87 -4.11
CA ALA A 116 8.88 -5.25 -3.42
C ALA A 116 7.63 -4.72 -4.15
N LEU A 117 7.60 -3.43 -4.51
CA LEU A 117 6.47 -2.84 -5.24
C LEU A 117 6.29 -3.46 -6.64
N GLN A 118 7.37 -3.80 -7.34
CA GLN A 118 7.28 -4.56 -8.60
C GLN A 118 6.67 -5.95 -8.39
N ARG A 119 6.94 -6.61 -7.26
CA ARG A 119 6.33 -7.90 -6.90
C ARG A 119 4.85 -7.74 -6.55
N VAL A 120 4.47 -6.68 -5.82
CA VAL A 120 3.08 -6.34 -5.50
C VAL A 120 2.26 -6.11 -6.78
N LEU A 121 2.85 -5.46 -7.79
CA LEU A 121 2.23 -5.22 -9.09
C LEU A 121 2.20 -6.43 -10.03
N GLN A 122 2.93 -7.52 -9.71
CA GLN A 122 2.86 -8.74 -10.52
C GLN A 122 1.60 -9.53 -10.22
N ASP A 123 1.04 -10.13 -11.28
CA ASP A 123 -0.15 -10.98 -11.23
C ASP A 123 0.12 -12.19 -10.32
N GLY A 124 -0.51 -12.21 -9.14
CA GLY A 124 -0.25 -13.18 -8.07
C GLY A 124 -0.43 -12.63 -6.64
N SER A 125 -0.55 -11.31 -6.48
CA SER A 125 -0.93 -10.72 -5.20
C SER A 125 -2.43 -10.85 -4.95
N GLU A 126 -2.83 -11.27 -3.75
CA GLU A 126 -4.25 -11.30 -3.37
C GLU A 126 -4.91 -9.93 -3.56
N MET A 127 -4.16 -8.85 -3.33
CA MET A 127 -4.60 -7.48 -3.60
C MET A 127 -4.93 -7.20 -5.06
N THR A 128 -4.33 -7.89 -6.03
CA THR A 128 -4.69 -7.69 -7.45
C THR A 128 -5.92 -8.49 -7.88
N THR A 129 -6.34 -9.46 -7.07
CA THR A 129 -7.45 -10.38 -7.37
C THR A 129 -8.68 -10.22 -6.46
N GLY A 130 -8.55 -9.50 -5.34
CA GLY A 130 -9.58 -9.36 -4.31
C GLY A 130 -10.57 -8.20 -4.49
N TRP A 131 -10.38 -7.31 -5.47
CA TRP A 131 -11.27 -6.16 -5.69
C TRP A 131 -12.53 -6.54 -6.44
N VAL A 132 -13.68 -6.15 -5.89
CA VAL A 132 -15.01 -6.33 -6.50
C VAL A 132 -15.20 -5.43 -7.74
N ASN A 133 -14.58 -4.25 -7.76
CA ASN A 133 -14.64 -3.30 -8.87
C ASN A 133 -13.26 -3.17 -9.57
N SER A 134 -13.24 -3.42 -10.88
CA SER A 134 -12.03 -3.36 -11.69
C SER A 134 -11.48 -1.94 -11.87
N ALA A 135 -12.31 -0.90 -11.73
CA ALA A 135 -11.86 0.49 -11.84
C ALA A 135 -11.03 0.94 -10.62
N ASP A 136 -11.49 0.61 -9.41
CA ASP A 136 -10.75 0.90 -8.17
C ASP A 136 -9.43 0.11 -8.11
N ALA A 137 -9.45 -1.14 -8.60
CA ALA A 137 -8.24 -1.94 -8.74
C ALA A 137 -7.24 -1.35 -9.75
N ASP A 138 -7.70 -0.74 -10.85
CA ASP A 138 -6.82 -0.05 -11.79
C ASP A 138 -6.24 1.22 -11.18
N GLN A 139 -7.08 2.02 -10.51
CA GLN A 139 -6.66 3.24 -9.83
C GLN A 139 -5.60 2.95 -8.76
N TRP A 140 -5.82 1.94 -7.90
CA TRP A 140 -4.81 1.52 -6.92
C TRP A 140 -3.49 1.09 -7.58
N ARG A 141 -3.54 0.33 -8.69
CA ARG A 141 -2.32 -0.02 -9.44
C ARG A 141 -1.62 1.21 -10.00
N GLN A 142 -2.34 2.25 -10.40
CA GLN A 142 -1.74 3.50 -10.85
C GLN A 142 -1.04 4.23 -9.70
N GLU A 143 -1.67 4.30 -8.53
CA GLU A 143 -1.07 4.91 -7.33
C GLU A 143 0.24 4.19 -6.92
N VAL A 144 0.22 2.85 -6.88
CA VAL A 144 1.44 2.05 -6.60
C VAL A 144 2.51 2.27 -7.67
N ARG A 145 2.12 2.43 -8.95
CA ARG A 145 3.07 2.77 -10.02
C ARG A 145 3.65 4.17 -9.87
N GLN A 146 2.89 5.16 -9.39
CA GLN A 146 3.41 6.50 -9.09
C GLN A 146 4.49 6.43 -8.01
N VAL A 147 4.24 5.68 -6.93
CA VAL A 147 5.23 5.44 -5.87
C VAL A 147 6.47 4.74 -6.44
N LEU A 148 6.28 3.70 -7.26
CA LEU A 148 7.39 3.00 -7.92
C LEU A 148 8.20 3.91 -8.85
N GLN A 149 7.55 4.84 -9.55
CA GLN A 149 8.20 5.83 -10.41
C GLN A 149 9.03 6.83 -9.59
N ALA A 150 8.50 7.32 -8.47
CA ALA A 150 9.23 8.19 -7.55
C ALA A 150 10.45 7.50 -6.93
N LEU A 151 10.36 6.18 -6.69
CA LEU A 151 11.49 5.34 -6.28
C LEU A 151 12.46 5.03 -7.44
N GLY A 152 12.06 5.20 -8.71
CA GLY A 152 12.98 5.20 -9.85
C GLY A 152 13.77 6.51 -9.89
N THR A 153 15.02 6.49 -10.36
CA THR A 153 15.68 7.75 -10.73
C THR A 153 14.73 8.47 -11.69
N PRO A 154 14.50 9.79 -11.57
CA PRO A 154 13.68 10.50 -12.54
C PRO A 154 14.16 10.06 -13.91
N ALA A 155 13.29 9.35 -14.63
CA ALA A 155 13.60 8.93 -15.97
C ALA A 155 13.86 10.24 -16.71
N ASP A 156 15.11 10.40 -17.13
CA ASP A 156 15.56 11.39 -18.10
C ASP A 156 14.47 11.47 -19.17
N HIS A 157 13.69 12.54 -19.15
CA HIS A 157 12.69 12.85 -20.15
C HIS A 157 13.09 14.12 -20.88
#